data_AF-A0A1V8TTV8-F1
#
_entry.id   AF-A0A1V8TTV8-F1
#
_cell.length_a   1.000
_cell.length_b   1.000
_cell.length_c   1.000
_cell.angle_alpha   90.00
_cell.angle_beta   90.00
_cell.angle_gamma   90.00
#
_symmetry.space_group_name_H-M   'P 1'
#
loop_
_entity.id
_entity.type
_entity.pdbx_description
1 polymer ?
#
loop_
_entity_poly.entity_id
_entity_poly.type
_entity_poly.pdbx_seq_one_letter_code
_entity_poly.pdbx_strand_id
1 'polypeptide(L)' 'MASLPPNVHVSTHPCLQAKLSQLRSASTSSRETKQLVHEIATIIGCEALAKGLSIEETGI' A
#
# COMPACT_ATOMS: atom_id res chain seq x y z
N MET A 1 7.55 -17.83 -8.25
CA MET A 1 7.62 -16.67 -7.34
C MET A 1 8.39 -17.10 -6.11
N ALA A 2 9.41 -16.36 -5.69
CA ALA A 2 10.13 -16.68 -4.46
C ALA A 2 9.16 -16.64 -3.27
N SER A 3 9.22 -17.62 -2.36
CA SER A 3 8.42 -17.57 -1.14
C SER A 3 8.84 -16.37 -0.33
N LEU A 4 7.92 -15.43 -0.13
CA LEU A 4 8.18 -14.28 0.73
C LEU A 4 8.23 -14.74 2.19
N PRO A 5 9.08 -14.12 3.03
CA PRO A 5 9.05 -14.32 4.47
C PRO A 5 7.65 -14.03 5.06
N PRO A 6 7.25 -14.68 6.17
CA PRO A 6 5.90 -14.57 6.74
C PRO A 6 5.55 -13.17 7.25
N ASN A 7 6.55 -12.33 7.50
CA ASN A 7 6.40 -10.93 7.92
C ASN A 7 6.22 -9.94 6.76
N VAL A 8 6.13 -10.41 5.51
CA VAL A 8 5.92 -9.56 4.33
C VAL A 8 4.45 -9.63 3.90
N HIS A 9 3.83 -8.47 3.75
CA HIS A 9 2.51 -8.33 3.15
C HIS A 9 2.62 -7.66 1.79
N VAL A 10 2.06 -8.29 0.76
CA VAL A 10 1.96 -7.71 -0.59
C VAL A 10 0.54 -7.19 -0.78
N SER A 11 0.41 -5.87 -0.95
CA SER A 11 -0.88 -5.24 -1.25
C SER A 11 -1.44 -5.74 -2.58
N THR A 12 -2.70 -6.16 -2.59
CA THR A 12 -3.43 -6.59 -3.79
C THR A 12 -4.46 -5.56 -4.27
N HIS A 13 -4.42 -4.32 -3.75
CA HIS A 13 -5.40 -3.31 -4.08
C HIS A 13 -5.30 -2.86 -5.55
N PRO A 14 -6.39 -2.91 -6.33
CA PRO A 14 -6.35 -2.63 -7.78
C PRO A 14 -5.92 -1.18 -8.09
N CYS A 15 -6.37 -0.22 -7.27
CA CYS A 15 -5.97 1.18 -7.43
C CYS A 15 -4.47 1.41 -7.16
N LEU A 16 -3.88 0.62 -6.24
CA LEU A 16 -2.45 0.71 -5.94
C LEU A 16 -1.63 0.18 -7.11
N GLN A 17 -2.04 -0.95 -7.71
CA GLN A 17 -1.37 -1.51 -8.88
C GLN A 17 -1.37 -0.55 -10.07
N ALA A 18 -2.50 0.11 -10.34
CA ALA A 18 -2.62 1.11 -11.39
C ALA A 18 -1.69 2.32 -11.15
N LYS A 19 -1.71 2.88 -9.94
CA LYS A 19 -0.85 4.03 -9.56
C LYS A 19 0.64 3.66 -9.57
N LEU A 20 0.98 2.47 -9.13
CA LEU A 20 2.35 1.96 -9.18
C LEU A 20 2.84 1.80 -10.63
N SER A 21 1.95 1.42 -11.55
CA SER A 21 2.26 1.35 -12.98
C SER A 21 2.54 2.75 -13.55
N GLN A 22 1.75 3.75 -13.18
CA GLN A 22 1.99 5.15 -13.53
C GLN A 22 3.32 5.65 -12.95
N LEU A 23 3.62 5.35 -11.69
CA LEU A 23 4.88 5.75 -11.02
C LEU A 23 6.12 5.17 -11.72
N ARG A 24 6.02 3.97 -12.30
CA ARG A 24 7.11 3.31 -13.04
C ARG A 24 7.31 3.83 -14.46
N SER A 25 6.38 4.61 -15.00
CA SER A 25 6.54 5.18 -16.34
C SER A 25 7.69 6.20 -16.36
N ALA A 26 8.55 6.11 -17.38
CA ALA A 26 9.65 7.05 -17.60
C ALA A 26 9.16 8.47 -17.97
N SER A 27 7.90 8.61 -18.38
CA SER A 27 7.29 9.89 -18.75
C SER A 27 6.71 10.67 -17.56
N THR A 28 6.70 10.09 -16.35
CA THR A 28 6.05 10.68 -15.18
C THR A 28 6.85 11.88 -14.67
N SER A 29 6.20 13.02 -14.50
CA SER A 29 6.85 14.24 -14.02
C SER A 29 7.16 14.18 -12.52
N SER A 30 8.12 14.97 -12.04
CA SER A 30 8.49 15.03 -10.62
C SER A 30 7.33 15.38 -9.69
N ARG A 31 6.41 16.24 -10.16
CA ARG A 31 5.18 16.59 -9.43
C ARG A 31 4.26 15.38 -9.29
N GLU A 32 4.03 14.66 -10.38
CA GLU A 32 3.19 13.46 -10.39
C GLU A 32 3.81 12.34 -9.55
N THR A 33 5.14 12.15 -9.60
CA THR A 33 5.86 11.21 -8.74
C THR A 33 5.56 11.47 -7.27
N LYS A 34 5.66 12.73 -6.81
CA LYS A 34 5.36 13.10 -5.42
C LYS A 34 3.91 12.77 -5.06
N GLN A 35 2.97 13.09 -5.94
CA GLN A 35 1.55 12.81 -5.74
C GLN A 35 1.28 11.29 -5.67
N LEU A 36 1.80 10.52 -6.62
CA LEU A 36 1.62 9.07 -6.70
C LEU A 36 2.21 8.36 -5.48
N VAL A 37 3.40 8.79 -5.01
CA VAL A 37 4.02 8.25 -3.79
C VAL A 37 3.11 8.49 -2.58
N HIS A 38 2.55 9.70 -2.45
CA HIS A 38 1.63 10.02 -1.36
C HIS A 38 0.37 9.15 -1.42
N GLU A 39 -0.26 9.01 -2.59
CA GLU A 39 -1.47 8.21 -2.75
C GLU A 39 -1.24 6.72 -2.49
N ILE A 40 -0.12 6.16 -2.98
CA ILE A 40 0.28 4.77 -2.71
C ILE A 40 0.51 4.58 -1.20
N ALA A 41 1.23 5.48 -0.55
CA ALA A 41 1.50 5.41 0.89
C ALA A 41 0.22 5.44 1.72
N THR A 42 -0.75 6.28 1.34
CA THR A 42 -2.06 6.34 2.01
C THR A 42 -2.80 5.01 1.91
N ILE A 43 -2.84 4.38 0.73
CA ILE A 43 -3.49 3.07 0.55
C ILE A 43 -2.82 2.01 1.43
N ILE A 44 -1.49 1.91 1.38
CA ILE A 44 -0.73 0.94 2.19
C ILE A 44 -0.94 1.20 3.69
N GLY A 45 -0.99 2.46 4.10
CA GLY A 45 -1.25 2.84 5.50
C GLY A 45 -2.60 2.34 5.98
N CYS A 46 -3.66 2.50 5.19
CA CYS A 46 -4.98 1.97 5.50
C CYS A 46 -5.00 0.44 5.60
N GLU A 47 -4.34 -0.26 4.66
CA GLU A 47 -4.25 -1.73 4.69
C GLU A 47 -3.46 -2.23 5.90
N ALA A 48 -2.32 -1.61 6.19
CA ALA A 48 -1.48 -1.94 7.33
C ALA A 48 -2.22 -1.70 8.66
N LEU A 49 -2.94 -0.59 8.76
CA LEU A 49 -3.76 -0.27 9.93
C LEU A 49 -4.87 -1.31 10.11
N ALA A 50 -5.62 -1.63 9.06
CA ALA A 50 -6.69 -2.62 9.12
C ALA A 50 -6.17 -4.01 9.52
N LYS A 51 -4.97 -4.38 9.08
CA LYS A 51 -4.34 -5.66 9.44
C LYS A 51 -3.75 -5.68 10.85
N GLY A 52 -3.20 -4.56 11.31
CA GLY A 52 -2.55 -4.44 12.62
C GLY A 52 -3.50 -4.14 13.77
N LEU A 53 -4.68 -3.60 13.47
CA LEU A 53 -5.69 -3.28 14.48
C LEU A 53 -6.42 -4.54 14.93
N SER A 54 -6.27 -4.86 16.22
CA SER A 54 -7.03 -5.93 16.87
C SER A 54 -8.02 -5.32 17.85
N ILE A 55 -9.22 -5.89 17.90
CA ILE A 55 -10.25 -5.56 18.89
C ILE A 55 -9.96 -6.33 20.18
N GLU A 56 -9.87 -5.61 21.29
CA GLU A 56 -9.84 -6.19 22.63
C GLU A 56 -11.20 -5.94 23.29
N GLU A 57 -12.00 -7.00 23.43
CA GLU A 57 -13.30 -6.93 24.10
C GLU A 57 -13.06 -6.81 25.62
N THR A 58 -13.15 -5.60 26.15
CA THR A 58 -13.10 -5.36 27.60
C THR A 58 -14.52 -5.18 28.13
N GLY A 59 -15.13 -6.26 28.60
CA GLY A 59 -16.45 -6.26 29.25
C GLY A 59 -16.75 -7.59 29.92
N ILE A 60 -17.15 -7.52 31.20
CA ILE A 60 -17.74 -8.63 31.98
C ILE A 60 -19.21 -8.78 31.59
#